data_AF-A6I815-F1
#
_entry.id   AF-A6I815-F1
#
_cell.length_a   1.000
_cell.length_b   1.000
_cell.length_c   1.000
_cell.angle_alpha   90.00
_cell.angle_beta   90.00
_cell.angle_gamma   90.00
#
_symmetry.space_group_name_H-M   'P 1'
#
loop_
_entity.id
_entity.type
_entity.pdbx_description
1 polymer ?
#
loop_
_entity_poly.entity_id
_entity_poly.type
_entity_poly.pdbx_seq_one_letter_code
_entity_poly.pdbx_strand_id
1 'polypeptide(L)'
;MFPLKYSYPYIPILPAQLLEVLSSPTPFIIGVHSIFKTDVHELLDVIIADLDGGTIKIPECIHLSSLPEPLLHQTQAALSLILHPDLEVADHAFPPPRTALSHSKMLDKEVRAVFLRLFAQLFQGYRSCLQLIRIHAEPVIHFHKTAFLGQRGLVENDFLTKVLNGMAFAGFVSERGPPYRACDLFDELVAFEVERIKVEENNPLKMIKHIRELAEQLFKNTLPAALRALKGKAARQCLTDELGLHVQQNRAILDHQQFDYIIRMMNCTLQDCSSLEEYNIAAALLPLTSAFYRRLAPGVSQFAYTCVQDHPIWTNQQFWETTFYSAVQEQVRSLYLSAKEDNHTPHQKQKVREERYLCVVGID
;
A
#
# COMPACT_ATOMS: atom_id res chain seq x y z
N MET A 1 7.16 3.29 2.23
CA MET A 1 8.52 3.35 2.80
C MET A 1 8.82 2.22 3.80
N PHE A 2 8.12 1.07 3.75
CA PHE A 2 8.37 -0.03 4.71
C PHE A 2 9.87 -0.39 4.76
N PRO A 3 10.48 -0.53 5.95
CA PRO A 3 9.86 -0.63 7.27
C PRO A 3 9.55 0.70 7.97
N LEU A 4 9.94 1.83 7.39
CA LEU A 4 9.60 3.16 7.91
C LEU A 4 8.13 3.50 7.60
N LYS A 5 7.53 4.28 8.49
CA LYS A 5 6.20 4.88 8.30
C LYS A 5 6.37 6.36 8.05
N TYR A 6 5.64 6.88 7.06
CA TYR A 6 5.57 8.31 6.83
C TYR A 6 4.70 8.94 7.92
N SER A 7 5.21 9.98 8.57
CA SER A 7 4.60 10.56 9.79
C SER A 7 3.93 11.91 9.58
N TYR A 8 3.94 12.42 8.35
CA TYR A 8 3.43 13.75 8.00
C TYR A 8 2.16 13.64 7.13
N PRO A 9 1.47 14.77 6.81
CA PRO A 9 0.28 14.75 5.96
C PRO A 9 0.50 14.06 4.62
N TYR A 10 -0.34 13.06 4.35
CA TYR A 10 -0.40 12.32 3.09
C TYR A 10 -1.81 12.44 2.51
N ILE A 11 -1.96 13.19 1.41
CA ILE A 11 -3.25 13.43 0.75
C ILE A 11 -3.15 12.88 -0.68
N PRO A 12 -3.66 11.67 -0.97
CA PRO A 12 -3.53 11.07 -2.30
C PRO A 12 -4.08 11.94 -3.44
N ILE A 13 -5.20 12.63 -3.19
CA ILE A 13 -5.84 13.53 -4.14
C ILE A 13 -6.37 14.73 -3.36
N LEU A 14 -5.83 15.91 -3.66
CA LEU A 14 -6.24 17.18 -3.07
C LEU A 14 -7.42 17.77 -3.85
N PRO A 15 -8.54 18.09 -3.17
CA PRO A 15 -9.62 18.87 -3.77
C PRO A 15 -9.15 20.26 -4.19
N ALA A 16 -9.69 20.78 -5.29
CA ALA A 16 -9.36 22.10 -5.84
C ALA A 16 -9.50 23.24 -4.82
N GLN A 17 -10.49 23.14 -3.93
CA GLN A 17 -10.80 24.16 -2.92
C GLN A 17 -9.72 24.26 -1.82
N LEU A 18 -8.81 23.29 -1.72
CA LEU A 18 -7.80 23.20 -0.67
C LEU A 18 -6.38 23.40 -1.20
N LEU A 19 -6.22 23.99 -2.39
CA LEU A 19 -4.88 24.25 -2.98
C LEU A 19 -3.95 25.07 -2.07
N GLU A 20 -4.51 25.93 -1.21
CA GLU A 20 -3.75 26.69 -0.22
C GLU A 20 -2.94 25.81 0.76
N VAL A 21 -3.33 24.55 0.96
CA VAL A 21 -2.61 23.59 1.82
C VAL A 21 -1.20 23.30 1.28
N LEU A 22 -0.97 23.49 -0.02
CA LEU A 22 0.35 23.29 -0.64
C LEU A 22 1.40 24.30 -0.15
N SER A 23 1.00 25.41 0.48
CA SER A 23 1.89 26.38 1.11
C SER A 23 2.19 26.05 2.58
N SER A 24 1.86 24.84 3.04
CA SER A 24 2.11 24.43 4.42
C SER A 24 3.62 24.35 4.70
N PRO A 25 4.10 24.87 5.85
CA PRO A 25 5.52 24.84 6.22
C PRO A 25 5.98 23.48 6.75
N THR A 26 5.08 22.52 6.92
CA THR A 26 5.43 21.17 7.37
C THR A 26 5.62 20.25 6.17
N PRO A 27 6.50 19.23 6.24
CA PRO A 27 6.61 18.25 5.17
C PRO A 27 5.27 17.62 4.81
N PHE A 28 5.05 17.32 3.53
CA PHE A 28 3.81 16.67 3.08
C PHE A 28 4.05 15.89 1.78
N ILE A 29 3.16 14.95 1.48
CA ILE A 29 3.04 14.31 0.17
C ILE A 29 1.59 14.44 -0.27
N ILE A 30 1.36 15.21 -1.34
CA ILE A 30 0.02 15.56 -1.80
C ILE A 30 -0.10 15.31 -3.31
N GLY A 31 -1.11 14.55 -3.74
CA GLY A 31 -1.45 14.42 -5.15
C GLY A 31 -2.40 15.53 -5.60
N VAL A 32 -2.13 16.14 -6.75
CA VAL A 32 -2.90 17.25 -7.30
C VAL A 32 -3.27 16.95 -8.75
N HIS A 33 -4.50 17.24 -9.16
CA HIS A 33 -4.88 17.06 -10.55
C HIS A 33 -4.09 18.03 -11.46
N SER A 34 -3.62 17.54 -12.60
CA SER A 34 -2.78 18.26 -13.59
C SER A 34 -3.38 19.57 -14.12
N ILE A 35 -4.69 19.77 -13.96
CA ILE A 35 -5.35 21.03 -14.31
C ILE A 35 -4.80 22.22 -13.50
N PHE A 36 -4.28 21.96 -12.31
CA PHE A 36 -3.66 22.97 -11.42
C PHE A 36 -2.15 23.03 -11.55
N LYS A 37 -1.57 22.46 -12.62
CA LYS A 37 -0.11 22.42 -12.83
C LYS A 37 0.53 23.81 -12.82
N THR A 38 -0.16 24.82 -13.35
CA THR A 38 0.32 26.20 -13.36
C THR A 38 0.45 26.74 -11.94
N ASP A 39 -0.60 26.61 -11.13
CA ASP A 39 -0.62 27.07 -9.73
C ASP A 39 0.46 26.37 -8.89
N VAL A 40 0.64 25.06 -9.09
CA VAL A 40 1.66 24.26 -8.39
C VAL A 40 3.09 24.68 -8.79
N HIS A 41 3.31 25.12 -10.03
CA HIS A 41 4.63 25.56 -10.48
C HIS A 41 5.07 26.91 -9.92
N GLU A 42 4.17 27.69 -9.33
CA GLU A 42 4.52 28.94 -8.65
C GLU A 42 5.13 28.72 -7.26
N LEU A 43 4.99 27.50 -6.70
CA LEU A 43 5.58 27.13 -5.42
C LEU A 43 7.10 26.94 -5.56
N LEU A 44 7.87 27.64 -4.72
CA LEU A 44 9.33 27.71 -4.81
C LEU A 44 10.06 26.71 -3.90
N ASP A 45 9.35 26.06 -2.98
CA ASP A 45 9.88 25.27 -1.87
C ASP A 45 9.35 23.81 -1.86
N VAL A 46 8.81 23.35 -2.99
CA VAL A 46 8.25 22.00 -3.13
C VAL A 46 8.87 21.24 -4.30
N ILE A 47 9.05 19.94 -4.13
CA ILE A 47 9.44 19.03 -5.20
C ILE A 47 8.19 18.60 -5.96
N ILE A 48 8.23 18.69 -7.29
CA ILE A 48 7.09 18.36 -8.15
C ILE A 48 7.46 17.15 -9.02
N ALA A 49 6.76 16.04 -8.83
CA ALA A 49 6.83 14.88 -9.71
C ALA A 49 5.63 14.89 -10.66
N ASP A 50 5.89 15.17 -11.93
CA ASP A 50 4.92 15.07 -13.02
C ASP A 50 4.87 13.61 -13.50
N LEU A 51 3.82 12.90 -13.10
CA LEU A 51 3.64 11.48 -13.41
C LEU A 51 3.27 11.24 -14.87
N ASP A 52 2.62 12.22 -15.51
CA ASP A 52 2.23 12.15 -16.92
C ASP A 52 3.41 12.45 -17.83
N GLY A 53 4.22 13.45 -17.45
CA GLY A 53 5.42 13.85 -18.17
C GLY A 53 6.65 12.99 -17.87
N GLY A 54 6.63 12.21 -16.78
CA GLY A 54 7.78 11.44 -16.31
C GLY A 54 8.95 12.30 -15.84
N THR A 55 8.68 13.48 -15.27
CA THR A 55 9.72 14.45 -14.86
C THR A 55 9.63 14.78 -13.38
N ILE A 56 10.78 15.08 -12.77
CA ILE A 56 10.87 15.56 -11.40
C ILE A 56 11.53 16.94 -11.42
N LYS A 57 10.86 17.95 -10.87
CA LYS A 57 11.40 19.29 -10.67
C LYS A 57 11.77 19.47 -9.20
N ILE A 58 13.03 19.80 -8.95
CA ILE A 58 13.56 20.07 -7.62
C ILE A 58 13.99 21.54 -7.62
N PRO A 59 13.42 22.40 -6.74
CA PRO A 59 13.85 23.78 -6.62
C PRO A 59 15.31 23.92 -6.19
N GLU A 60 15.96 25.01 -6.61
CA GLU A 60 17.38 25.27 -6.29
C GLU A 60 17.67 25.44 -4.80
N CYS A 61 16.66 25.86 -4.02
CA CYS A 61 16.78 25.99 -2.57
C CYS A 61 16.76 24.64 -1.84
N ILE A 62 16.44 23.55 -2.52
CA ILE A 62 16.31 22.21 -1.94
C ILE A 62 17.58 21.39 -2.20
N HIS A 63 18.26 21.01 -1.12
CA HIS A 63 19.43 20.13 -1.18
C HIS A 63 19.07 18.68 -0.82
N LEU A 64 19.02 17.81 -1.82
CA LEU A 64 18.79 16.38 -1.64
C LEU A 64 20.09 15.64 -1.33
N SER A 65 20.11 14.98 -0.17
CA SER A 65 21.22 14.10 0.21
C SER A 65 21.14 12.80 -0.58
N SER A 66 22.24 12.40 -1.23
CA SER A 66 22.31 11.13 -1.95
C SER A 66 22.45 9.94 -1.01
N LEU A 67 21.82 8.82 -1.38
CA LEU A 67 22.06 7.54 -0.74
C LEU A 67 23.57 7.19 -0.80
N PRO A 68 24.18 6.64 0.28
CA PRO A 68 25.59 6.25 0.28
C PRO A 68 25.90 5.17 -0.77
N GLU A 69 27.06 5.28 -1.40
CA GLU A 69 27.62 4.18 -2.21
C GLU A 69 28.12 3.03 -1.31
N PRO A 70 28.07 1.78 -1.77
CA PRO A 70 27.61 1.30 -3.09
C PRO A 70 26.08 1.13 -3.23
N LEU A 71 25.30 1.47 -2.20
CA LEU A 71 23.87 1.14 -2.14
C LEU A 71 23.04 1.85 -3.23
N LEU A 72 23.45 3.06 -3.63
CA LEU A 72 22.82 3.79 -4.73
C LEU A 72 22.92 3.02 -6.03
N HIS A 73 24.15 2.72 -6.46
CA HIS A 73 24.38 1.99 -7.70
C HIS A 73 23.69 0.62 -7.70
N GLN A 74 23.82 -0.13 -6.60
CA GLN A 74 23.19 -1.45 -6.47
C GLN A 74 21.66 -1.40 -6.59
N THR A 75 21.03 -0.40 -5.95
CA THR A 75 19.57 -0.25 -5.99
C THR A 75 19.11 0.12 -7.40
N GLN A 76 19.81 1.04 -8.07
CA GLN A 76 19.53 1.43 -9.45
C GLN A 76 19.69 0.25 -10.41
N ALA A 77 20.78 -0.52 -10.29
CA ALA A 77 21.01 -1.71 -11.12
C ALA A 77 19.91 -2.76 -10.92
N ALA A 78 19.52 -3.03 -9.67
CA ALA A 78 18.44 -3.96 -9.36
C ALA A 78 17.08 -3.48 -9.92
N LEU A 79 16.76 -2.20 -9.80
CA LEU A 79 15.53 -1.63 -10.37
C LEU A 79 15.52 -1.73 -11.90
N SER A 80 16.63 -1.41 -12.56
CA SER A 80 16.75 -1.51 -14.02
C SER A 80 16.53 -2.94 -14.52
N LEU A 81 17.10 -3.95 -13.85
CA LEU A 81 16.92 -5.36 -14.20
C LEU A 81 15.46 -5.83 -14.04
N ILE A 82 14.72 -5.31 -13.07
CA ILE A 82 13.34 -5.68 -12.81
C ILE A 82 12.36 -4.94 -13.74
N LEU A 83 12.55 -3.64 -13.93
CA LEU A 83 11.66 -2.79 -14.73
C LEU A 83 11.90 -2.94 -16.23
N HIS A 84 13.15 -3.19 -16.62
CA HIS A 84 13.59 -3.24 -18.01
C HIS A 84 14.51 -4.45 -18.26
N PRO A 85 14.01 -5.68 -18.11
CA PRO A 85 14.81 -6.89 -18.27
C PRO A 85 15.42 -7.03 -19.67
N ASP A 86 14.80 -6.41 -20.68
CA ASP A 86 15.28 -6.44 -22.06
C ASP A 86 16.58 -5.64 -22.28
N LEU A 87 16.91 -4.68 -21.39
CA LEU A 87 18.14 -3.89 -21.50
C LEU A 87 19.41 -4.74 -21.31
N GLU A 88 19.34 -5.83 -20.55
CA GLU A 88 20.49 -6.72 -20.32
C GLU A 88 20.94 -7.42 -21.61
N VAL A 89 20.00 -7.72 -22.50
CA VAL A 89 20.26 -8.42 -23.78
C VAL A 89 20.17 -7.50 -24.99
N ALA A 90 20.02 -6.18 -24.78
CA ALA A 90 19.82 -5.22 -25.85
C ALA A 90 21.00 -5.19 -26.84
N ASP A 91 22.22 -5.42 -26.35
CA ASP A 91 23.44 -5.46 -27.16
C ASP A 91 23.71 -6.84 -27.79
N HIS A 92 22.89 -7.85 -27.49
CA HIS A 92 23.06 -9.19 -28.06
C HIS A 92 22.54 -9.22 -29.50
N ALA A 93 23.43 -9.46 -30.47
CA ALA A 93 23.06 -9.63 -31.88
C ALA A 93 22.03 -10.76 -32.10
N PHE A 94 22.00 -11.75 -31.20
CA PHE A 94 21.03 -12.85 -31.18
C PHE A 94 20.46 -13.00 -29.77
N PRO A 95 19.39 -12.27 -29.41
CA PRO A 95 18.83 -12.33 -28.07
C PRO A 95 18.18 -13.69 -27.81
N PRO A 96 18.31 -14.25 -26.59
CA PRO A 96 17.60 -15.46 -26.21
C PRO A 96 16.08 -15.26 -26.29
N PRO A 97 15.28 -16.35 -26.36
CA PRO A 97 13.82 -16.25 -26.33
C PRO A 97 13.35 -15.44 -25.13
N ARG A 98 12.44 -14.49 -25.37
CA ARG A 98 11.99 -13.52 -24.35
C ARG A 98 11.51 -14.24 -23.09
N THR A 99 12.10 -13.88 -21.96
CA THR A 99 11.54 -14.24 -20.65
C THR A 99 10.23 -13.47 -20.49
N ALA A 100 9.14 -14.16 -20.14
CA ALA A 100 7.85 -13.50 -19.97
C ALA A 100 7.96 -12.39 -18.90
N LEU A 101 7.45 -11.20 -19.21
CA LEU A 101 7.37 -10.10 -18.25
C LEU A 101 6.52 -10.52 -17.05
N SER A 102 6.98 -10.16 -15.84
CA SER A 102 6.19 -10.34 -14.63
C SER A 102 4.83 -9.66 -14.79
N HIS A 103 3.76 -10.36 -14.41
CA HIS A 103 2.42 -9.76 -14.36
C HIS A 103 2.45 -8.50 -13.46
N SER A 104 1.74 -7.43 -13.82
CA SER A 104 1.80 -6.11 -13.15
C SER A 104 1.73 -6.18 -11.60
N LYS A 105 0.89 -7.07 -11.05
CA LYS A 105 0.77 -7.30 -9.60
C LYS A 105 2.03 -7.87 -8.94
N MET A 106 2.79 -8.70 -9.64
CA MET A 106 4.07 -9.24 -9.17
C MET A 106 5.21 -8.23 -9.35
N LEU A 107 5.17 -7.42 -10.41
CA LEU A 107 6.15 -6.36 -10.62
C LEU A 107 6.17 -5.36 -9.45
N ASP A 108 5.00 -4.95 -8.92
CA ASP A 108 4.93 -4.13 -7.69
C ASP A 108 5.66 -4.80 -6.50
N LYS A 109 5.54 -6.12 -6.37
CA LYS A 109 6.18 -6.87 -5.29
C LYS A 109 7.69 -7.01 -5.50
N GLU A 110 8.15 -7.18 -6.73
CA GLU A 110 9.57 -7.19 -7.09
C GLU A 110 10.21 -5.82 -6.82
N VAL A 111 9.58 -4.72 -7.21
CA VAL A 111 10.06 -3.36 -6.90
C VAL A 111 10.12 -3.14 -5.38
N ARG A 112 9.07 -3.53 -4.64
CA ARG A 112 9.08 -3.45 -3.17
C ARG A 112 10.18 -4.30 -2.55
N ALA A 113 10.46 -5.48 -3.09
CA ALA A 113 11.55 -6.34 -2.64
C ALA A 113 12.93 -5.69 -2.85
N VAL A 114 13.13 -4.95 -3.95
CA VAL A 114 14.37 -4.16 -4.14
C VAL A 114 14.54 -3.12 -3.03
N PHE A 115 13.50 -2.33 -2.72
CA PHE A 115 13.57 -1.36 -1.62
C PHE A 115 13.71 -2.03 -0.25
N LEU A 116 13.11 -3.21 -0.06
CA LEU A 116 13.24 -3.97 1.18
C LEU A 116 14.71 -4.41 1.41
N ARG A 117 15.39 -4.89 0.36
CA ARG A 117 16.84 -5.18 0.40
C ARG A 117 17.64 -3.92 0.72
N LEU A 118 17.32 -2.79 0.11
CA LEU A 118 17.97 -1.51 0.41
C LEU A 118 17.84 -1.15 1.90
N PHE A 119 16.63 -1.18 2.47
CA PHE A 119 16.45 -0.84 3.88
C PHE A 119 17.12 -1.83 4.82
N ALA A 120 17.17 -3.13 4.48
CA ALA A 120 17.87 -4.11 5.31
C ALA A 120 19.37 -3.84 5.34
N GLN A 121 19.97 -3.43 4.22
CA GLN A 121 21.37 -2.99 4.19
C GLN A 121 21.57 -1.66 4.92
N LEU A 122 20.67 -0.68 4.74
CA LEU A 122 20.75 0.62 5.42
C LEU A 122 20.63 0.51 6.94
N PHE A 123 19.85 -0.44 7.46
CA PHE A 123 19.65 -0.62 8.89
C PHE A 123 20.32 -1.87 9.46
N GLN A 124 21.22 -2.52 8.72
CA GLN A 124 21.99 -3.65 9.23
C GLN A 124 22.68 -3.28 10.56
N GLY A 125 22.48 -4.09 11.59
CA GLY A 125 23.07 -3.89 12.92
C GLY A 125 22.36 -2.85 13.81
N TYR A 126 21.23 -2.26 13.40
CA TYR A 126 20.53 -1.25 14.22
C TYR A 126 20.19 -1.75 15.63
N ARG A 127 19.81 -3.04 15.75
CA ARG A 127 19.45 -3.68 17.01
C ARG A 127 20.59 -3.66 18.04
N SER A 128 21.83 -3.83 17.59
CA SER A 128 23.02 -3.79 18.46
C SER A 128 23.30 -2.39 19.01
N CYS A 129 22.65 -1.37 18.48
CA CYS A 129 22.76 0.01 18.90
C CYS A 129 21.54 0.47 19.71
N LEU A 130 20.66 -0.44 20.13
CA LEU A 130 19.53 -0.13 21.00
C LEU A 130 19.89 -0.34 22.47
N GLN A 131 19.62 0.67 23.28
CA GLN A 131 19.70 0.60 24.74
C GLN A 131 18.30 0.63 25.33
N LEU A 132 17.93 -0.43 26.04
CA LEU A 132 16.69 -0.48 26.83
C LEU A 132 16.94 0.02 28.25
N ILE A 133 16.21 1.06 28.65
CA ILE A 133 16.22 1.62 29.99
C ILE A 133 14.89 1.23 30.66
N ARG A 134 14.94 0.46 31.75
CA ARG A 134 13.77 -0.14 32.42
C ARG A 134 13.46 0.47 33.80
N ILE A 135 13.85 1.74 34.01
CA ILE A 135 13.64 2.43 35.30
C ILE A 135 12.22 3.00 35.46
N HIS A 136 11.41 2.96 34.40
CA HIS A 136 10.01 3.40 34.38
C HIS A 136 9.08 2.23 34.08
N ALA A 137 7.77 2.41 34.34
CA ALA A 137 6.75 1.40 34.05
C ALA A 137 6.73 1.02 32.55
N GLU A 138 6.96 2.00 31.66
CA GLU A 138 7.21 1.75 30.25
C GLU A 138 8.72 1.81 29.95
N PRO A 139 9.29 0.78 29.29
CA PRO A 139 10.70 0.76 28.94
C PRO A 139 11.00 1.86 27.91
N VAL A 140 12.01 2.68 28.20
CA VAL A 140 12.50 3.70 27.27
C VAL A 140 13.57 3.07 26.38
N ILE A 141 13.43 3.22 25.07
CA ILE A 141 14.37 2.67 24.09
C ILE A 141 15.17 3.82 23.48
N HIS A 142 16.47 3.82 23.70
CA HIS A 142 17.40 4.81 23.17
C HIS A 142 18.26 4.21 22.06
N PHE A 143 18.40 4.91 20.94
CA PHE A 143 19.25 4.49 19.83
C PHE A 143 20.59 5.21 19.85
N HIS A 144 21.68 4.44 19.90
CA HIS A 144 23.06 4.95 19.91
C HIS A 144 23.52 5.30 18.50
N LYS A 145 23.09 6.47 18.01
CA LYS A 145 23.40 6.96 16.66
C LYS A 145 24.90 6.98 16.35
N THR A 146 25.72 7.48 17.27
CA THR A 146 27.17 7.60 17.09
C THR A 146 27.85 6.23 16.96
N ALA A 147 27.44 5.25 17.77
CA ALA A 147 27.93 3.88 17.67
C ALA A 147 27.53 3.23 16.34
N PHE A 148 26.27 3.41 15.92
CA PHE A 148 25.76 2.86 14.67
C PHE A 148 26.51 3.40 13.44
N LEU A 149 26.73 4.71 13.38
CA LEU A 149 27.46 5.33 12.29
C LEU A 149 28.96 5.00 12.34
N GLY A 150 29.56 5.02 13.54
CA GLY A 150 30.98 4.75 13.75
C GLY A 150 31.39 3.32 13.37
N GLN A 151 30.63 2.32 13.78
CA GLN A 151 30.87 0.90 13.44
C GLN A 151 30.81 0.62 11.94
N ARG A 152 30.19 1.51 11.17
CA ARG A 152 29.97 1.36 9.73
C ARG A 152 30.80 2.31 8.87
N GLY A 153 31.60 3.19 9.50
CA GLY A 153 32.35 4.22 8.78
C GLY A 153 31.45 5.26 8.08
N LEU A 154 30.24 5.50 8.59
CA LEU A 154 29.24 6.38 7.98
C LEU A 154 29.01 7.69 8.76
N VAL A 155 29.94 8.08 9.62
CA VAL A 155 29.81 9.26 10.52
C VAL A 155 29.55 10.55 9.75
N GLU A 156 30.18 10.71 8.58
CA GLU A 156 30.06 11.90 7.73
C GLU A 156 28.97 11.77 6.65
N ASN A 157 28.22 10.66 6.64
CA ASN A 157 27.18 10.48 5.63
C ASN A 157 25.95 11.33 5.96
N ASP A 158 25.75 12.40 5.19
CA ASP A 158 24.66 13.36 5.36
C ASP A 158 23.27 12.69 5.27
N PHE A 159 23.06 11.84 4.25
CA PHE A 159 21.78 11.14 4.05
C PHE A 159 21.38 10.29 5.27
N LEU A 160 22.25 9.40 5.71
CA LEU A 160 21.95 8.50 6.81
C LEU A 160 21.81 9.29 8.12
N THR A 161 22.61 10.34 8.30
CA THR A 161 22.49 11.25 9.45
C THR A 161 21.12 11.91 9.52
N LYS A 162 20.58 12.38 8.38
CA LYS A 162 19.22 12.94 8.28
C LYS A 162 18.15 11.88 8.53
N VAL A 163 18.27 10.69 7.92
CA VAL A 163 17.33 9.57 8.12
C VAL A 163 17.23 9.20 9.60
N LEU A 164 18.35 9.06 10.30
CA LEU A 164 18.39 8.68 11.72
C LEU A 164 17.85 9.78 12.66
N ASN A 165 17.85 11.04 12.22
CA ASN A 165 17.24 12.16 12.95
C ASN A 165 15.74 12.30 12.67
N GLY A 166 15.24 11.71 11.58
CA GLY A 166 13.86 11.87 11.14
C GLY A 166 12.84 11.17 12.03
N MET A 167 11.63 11.73 12.10
CA MET A 167 10.50 11.19 12.87
C MET A 167 10.13 9.76 12.45
N ALA A 168 10.29 9.43 11.17
CA ALA A 168 10.04 8.09 10.65
C ALA A 168 10.96 7.04 11.30
N PHE A 169 12.24 7.39 11.54
CA PHE A 169 13.19 6.49 12.19
C PHE A 169 12.95 6.39 13.70
N ALA A 170 12.58 7.50 14.35
CA ALA A 170 12.14 7.47 15.74
C ALA A 170 10.95 6.51 15.95
N GLY A 171 9.94 6.59 15.08
CA GLY A 171 8.81 5.65 15.06
C GLY A 171 9.24 4.20 14.83
N PHE A 172 10.19 3.98 13.90
CA PHE A 172 10.77 2.67 13.65
C PHE A 172 11.46 2.09 14.90
N VAL A 173 12.27 2.87 15.62
CA VAL A 173 12.92 2.42 16.86
C VAL A 173 11.90 2.09 17.95
N SER A 174 10.88 2.93 18.12
CA SER A 174 9.81 2.72 19.10
C SER A 174 9.03 1.43 18.82
N GLU A 175 8.64 1.20 17.57
CA GLU A 175 7.90 0.00 17.17
C GLU A 175 8.78 -1.26 17.21
N ARG A 176 10.05 -1.14 16.81
CA ARG A 176 10.90 -2.31 16.56
C ARG A 176 11.89 -2.67 17.64
N GLY A 177 12.13 -1.78 18.59
CA GLY A 177 13.06 -1.98 19.68
C GLY A 177 12.60 -2.94 20.79
N PRO A 178 11.30 -3.13 21.08
CA PRO A 178 10.88 -4.07 22.12
C PRO A 178 11.32 -5.52 21.81
N PRO A 179 11.89 -6.26 22.78
CA PRO A 179 12.54 -7.56 22.54
C PRO A 179 11.60 -8.73 22.20
N TYR A 180 10.29 -8.63 22.51
CA TYR A 180 9.32 -9.72 22.35
C TYR A 180 8.22 -9.44 21.34
N ARG A 181 8.43 -8.49 20.44
CA ARG A 181 7.46 -8.23 19.37
C ARG A 181 7.48 -9.35 18.33
N ALA A 182 6.38 -9.51 17.60
CA ALA A 182 6.36 -10.35 16.41
C ALA A 182 7.37 -9.81 15.37
N CYS A 183 8.21 -10.69 14.84
CA CYS A 183 9.12 -10.39 13.74
C CYS A 183 8.35 -10.42 12.42
N ASP A 184 8.66 -9.48 11.52
CA ASP A 184 8.17 -9.48 10.15
C ASP A 184 9.30 -9.78 9.16
N LEU A 185 8.95 -9.78 7.87
CA LEU A 185 9.89 -10.07 6.79
C LEU A 185 11.15 -9.18 6.81
N PHE A 186 11.03 -7.92 7.23
CA PHE A 186 12.19 -7.04 7.33
C PHE A 186 13.16 -7.50 8.42
N ASP A 187 12.64 -8.01 9.55
CA ASP A 187 13.46 -8.46 10.67
C ASP A 187 14.25 -9.72 10.35
N GLU A 188 13.64 -10.63 9.61
CA GLU A 188 14.32 -11.82 9.09
C GLU A 188 15.41 -11.42 8.10
N LEU A 189 15.07 -10.53 7.15
CA LEU A 189 16.01 -10.08 6.13
C LEU A 189 17.23 -9.36 6.73
N VAL A 190 17.02 -8.42 7.64
CA VAL A 190 18.11 -7.64 8.27
C VAL A 190 18.99 -8.51 9.19
N ALA A 191 18.43 -9.57 9.79
CA ALA A 191 19.15 -10.44 10.70
C ALA A 191 19.98 -11.50 9.97
N PHE A 192 19.48 -12.07 8.87
CA PHE A 192 20.05 -13.29 8.29
C PHE A 192 20.49 -13.16 6.83
N GLU A 193 19.91 -12.24 6.06
CA GLU A 193 20.05 -12.25 4.60
C GLU A 193 20.94 -11.12 4.06
N VAL A 194 21.37 -10.16 4.89
CA VAL A 194 22.21 -9.04 4.42
C VAL A 194 23.55 -9.51 3.85
N GLU A 195 24.16 -10.53 4.43
CA GLU A 195 25.41 -11.11 3.89
C GLU A 195 25.17 -11.83 2.55
N ARG A 196 24.03 -12.52 2.40
CA ARG A 196 23.61 -13.09 1.11
C ARG A 196 23.43 -12.00 0.06
N ILE A 197 22.77 -10.88 0.41
CA ILE A 197 22.57 -9.73 -0.48
C ILE A 197 23.92 -9.21 -1.03
N LYS A 198 24.94 -9.11 -0.17
CA LYS A 198 26.29 -8.67 -0.58
C LYS A 198 26.97 -9.67 -1.53
N VAL A 199 26.84 -10.97 -1.26
CA VAL A 199 27.44 -12.02 -2.12
C VAL A 199 26.76 -12.08 -3.51
N GLU A 200 25.48 -11.75 -3.58
CA GLU A 200 24.70 -11.76 -4.82
C GLU A 200 24.94 -10.53 -5.72
N GLU A 201 25.60 -9.49 -5.22
CA GLU A 201 25.82 -8.22 -5.93
C GLU A 201 26.42 -8.41 -7.33
N ASN A 202 27.40 -9.29 -7.44
CA ASN A 202 28.11 -9.54 -8.71
C ASN A 202 27.46 -10.63 -9.58
N ASN A 203 26.24 -11.08 -9.23
CA ASN A 203 25.54 -12.12 -9.97
C ASN A 203 24.06 -11.74 -10.18
N PRO A 204 23.74 -11.09 -11.33
CA PRO A 204 22.38 -10.65 -11.65
C PRO A 204 21.33 -11.76 -11.54
N LEU A 205 21.65 -13.00 -11.95
CA LEU A 205 20.74 -14.13 -11.89
C LEU A 205 20.36 -14.51 -10.46
N LYS A 206 21.35 -14.60 -9.56
CA LYS A 206 21.08 -14.88 -8.13
C LYS A 206 20.31 -13.75 -7.48
N MET A 207 20.67 -12.50 -7.81
CA MET A 207 19.98 -11.32 -7.32
C MET A 207 18.50 -11.30 -7.73
N ILE A 208 18.19 -11.50 -9.02
CA ILE A 208 16.81 -11.54 -9.52
C ILE A 208 16.03 -12.68 -8.86
N LYS A 209 16.65 -13.84 -8.69
CA LYS A 209 16.03 -14.97 -8.00
C LYS A 209 15.64 -14.60 -6.57
N HIS A 210 16.54 -13.99 -5.80
CA HIS A 210 16.25 -13.57 -4.43
C HIS A 210 15.19 -12.45 -4.37
N ILE A 211 15.21 -11.48 -5.30
CA ILE A 211 14.16 -10.47 -5.41
C ILE A 211 12.79 -11.12 -5.61
N ARG A 212 12.70 -12.14 -6.49
CA ARG A 212 11.46 -12.89 -6.74
C ARG A 212 11.00 -13.69 -5.53
N GLU A 213 11.91 -14.34 -4.81
CA GLU A 213 11.62 -15.04 -3.56
C GLU A 213 11.00 -14.07 -2.52
N LEU A 214 11.57 -12.87 -2.37
CA LEU A 214 11.04 -11.84 -1.48
C LEU A 214 9.70 -11.28 -1.98
N ALA A 215 9.55 -11.08 -3.29
CA ALA A 215 8.31 -10.62 -3.90
C ALA A 215 7.15 -11.60 -3.65
N GLU A 216 7.40 -12.90 -3.75
CA GLU A 216 6.43 -13.94 -3.42
C GLU A 216 6.05 -13.93 -1.93
N GLN A 217 7.00 -13.72 -1.02
CA GLN A 217 6.71 -13.60 0.41
C GLN A 217 5.89 -12.34 0.70
N LEU A 218 6.24 -11.21 0.09
CA LEU A 218 5.45 -9.97 0.16
C LEU A 218 4.04 -10.17 -0.39
N PHE A 219 3.89 -10.94 -1.47
CA PHE A 219 2.59 -11.28 -2.04
C PHE A 219 1.78 -12.15 -1.09
N LYS A 220 2.37 -13.21 -0.51
CA LYS A 220 1.69 -14.09 0.46
C LYS A 220 1.27 -13.33 1.73
N ASN A 221 2.03 -12.31 2.13
CA ASN A 221 1.76 -11.50 3.31
C ASN A 221 0.72 -10.37 3.10
N THR A 222 0.19 -10.16 1.88
CA THR A 222 -0.83 -9.11 1.65
C THR A 222 -2.15 -9.40 2.37
N LEU A 223 -2.61 -10.65 2.36
CA LEU A 223 -3.90 -11.00 2.95
C LEU A 223 -3.92 -10.76 4.47
N PRO A 224 -2.95 -11.25 5.29
CA PRO A 224 -2.93 -10.92 6.71
C PRO A 224 -2.93 -9.41 7.00
N ALA A 225 -2.25 -8.61 6.17
CA ALA A 225 -2.25 -7.15 6.30
C ALA A 225 -3.62 -6.55 5.98
N ALA A 226 -4.27 -7.02 4.91
CA ALA A 226 -5.64 -6.62 4.56
C ALA A 226 -6.62 -6.98 5.68
N LEU A 227 -6.56 -8.20 6.22
CA LEU A 227 -7.40 -8.64 7.33
C LEU A 227 -7.21 -7.78 8.60
N ARG A 228 -5.97 -7.35 8.89
CA ARG A 228 -5.73 -6.39 9.99
C ARG A 228 -6.37 -5.02 9.73
N ALA A 229 -6.31 -4.52 8.51
CA ALA A 229 -6.93 -3.25 8.13
C ALA A 229 -8.46 -3.31 8.23
N LEU A 230 -9.07 -4.46 7.91
CA LEU A 230 -10.51 -4.70 8.01
C LEU A 230 -11.08 -4.66 9.42
N LYS A 231 -10.25 -4.54 10.47
CA LYS A 231 -10.75 -4.18 11.81
C LYS A 231 -11.34 -2.76 11.85
N GLY A 232 -10.92 -1.88 10.94
CA GLY A 232 -11.45 -0.52 10.81
C GLY A 232 -12.74 -0.47 10.00
N LYS A 233 -13.73 0.32 10.46
CA LYS A 233 -15.02 0.54 9.76
C LYS A 233 -14.84 1.04 8.33
N ALA A 234 -13.94 2.01 8.10
CA ALA A 234 -13.70 2.58 6.78
C ALA A 234 -13.14 1.57 5.76
N ALA A 235 -12.24 0.69 6.20
CA ALA A 235 -11.68 -0.35 5.34
C ALA A 235 -12.73 -1.40 4.94
N ARG A 236 -13.62 -1.76 5.87
CA ARG A 236 -14.76 -2.66 5.62
C ARG A 236 -15.75 -2.08 4.62
N GLN A 237 -16.07 -0.79 4.76
CA GLN A 237 -16.93 -0.08 3.80
C GLN A 237 -16.29 -0.08 2.40
N CYS A 238 -15.03 0.35 2.31
CA CYS A 238 -14.29 0.39 1.04
C CYS A 238 -14.19 -1.00 0.38
N LEU A 239 -13.97 -2.07 1.15
CA LEU A 239 -13.98 -3.43 0.62
C LEU A 239 -15.34 -3.79 0.02
N THR A 240 -16.43 -3.47 0.72
CA THR A 240 -17.78 -3.81 0.28
C THR A 240 -18.14 -3.08 -1.01
N ASP A 241 -17.80 -1.79 -1.10
CA ASP A 241 -18.00 -0.96 -2.29
C ASP A 241 -17.19 -1.50 -3.48
N GLU A 242 -15.90 -1.81 -3.26
CA GLU A 242 -15.02 -2.35 -4.29
C GLU A 242 -15.52 -3.70 -4.81
N LEU A 243 -15.91 -4.62 -3.91
CA LEU A 243 -16.49 -5.90 -4.31
C LEU A 243 -17.77 -5.72 -5.15
N GLY A 244 -18.58 -4.69 -4.87
CA GLY A 244 -19.74 -4.32 -5.67
C GLY A 244 -19.39 -3.99 -7.12
N LEU A 245 -18.26 -3.32 -7.36
CA LEU A 245 -17.79 -2.96 -8.72
C LEU A 245 -17.39 -4.19 -9.55
N HIS A 246 -17.00 -5.29 -8.90
CA HIS A 246 -16.59 -6.53 -9.58
C HIS A 246 -17.77 -7.46 -9.92
N VAL A 247 -18.99 -7.15 -9.50
CA VAL A 247 -20.19 -7.94 -9.82
C VAL A 247 -20.80 -7.47 -11.14
N GLN A 248 -20.66 -8.27 -12.20
CA GLN A 248 -21.28 -8.00 -13.50
C GLN A 248 -22.55 -8.84 -13.64
N GLN A 249 -23.69 -8.22 -13.98
CA GLN A 249 -24.97 -8.93 -14.16
C GLN A 249 -25.34 -9.83 -12.95
N ASN A 250 -25.11 -9.33 -11.73
CA ASN A 250 -25.35 -10.03 -10.46
C ASN A 250 -24.50 -11.28 -10.22
N ARG A 251 -23.41 -11.50 -10.97
CA ARG A 251 -22.51 -12.64 -10.75
C ARG A 251 -21.04 -12.26 -10.93
N ALA A 252 -20.17 -12.95 -10.20
CA ALA A 252 -18.72 -12.86 -10.34
C ALA A 252 -18.09 -14.25 -10.16
N ILE A 253 -17.37 -14.72 -11.18
CA ILE A 253 -16.67 -16.01 -11.16
C ILE A 253 -15.22 -15.77 -10.74
N LEU A 254 -14.79 -16.47 -9.69
CA LEU A 254 -13.44 -16.42 -9.15
C LEU A 254 -12.70 -17.73 -9.39
N ASP A 255 -11.38 -17.66 -9.51
CA ASP A 255 -10.53 -18.85 -9.35
C ASP A 255 -10.51 -19.32 -7.88
N HIS A 256 -9.93 -20.49 -7.62
CA HIS A 256 -9.91 -21.08 -6.28
C HIS A 256 -9.22 -20.19 -5.23
N GLN A 257 -8.09 -19.58 -5.59
CA GLN A 257 -7.29 -18.77 -4.68
C GLN A 257 -7.97 -17.43 -4.39
N GLN A 258 -8.48 -16.77 -5.43
CA GLN A 258 -9.28 -15.56 -5.31
C GLN A 258 -10.49 -15.79 -4.43
N PHE A 259 -11.22 -16.89 -4.65
CA PHE A 259 -12.39 -17.23 -3.84
C PHE A 259 -12.01 -17.35 -2.36
N ASP A 260 -10.98 -18.12 -2.02
CA ASP A 260 -10.57 -18.29 -0.62
C ASP A 260 -10.15 -16.95 0.03
N TYR A 261 -9.52 -16.04 -0.71
CA TYR A 261 -9.20 -14.69 -0.23
C TYR A 261 -10.44 -13.82 0.00
N ILE A 262 -11.39 -13.82 -0.95
CA ILE A 262 -12.65 -13.09 -0.80
C ILE A 262 -13.42 -13.60 0.40
N ILE A 263 -13.56 -14.93 0.57
CA ILE A 263 -14.25 -15.50 1.74
C ILE A 263 -13.61 -15.08 3.05
N ARG A 264 -12.27 -15.10 3.14
CA ARG A 264 -11.57 -14.66 4.35
C ARG A 264 -11.80 -13.18 4.66
N MET A 265 -11.80 -12.32 3.64
CA MET A 265 -12.09 -10.89 3.81
C MET A 265 -13.56 -10.63 4.17
N MET A 266 -14.51 -11.34 3.55
CA MET A 266 -15.93 -11.28 3.90
C MET A 266 -16.18 -11.71 5.35
N ASN A 267 -15.60 -12.83 5.77
CA ASN A 267 -15.71 -13.30 7.16
C ASN A 267 -15.14 -12.29 8.16
N CYS A 268 -13.95 -11.73 7.89
CA CYS A 268 -13.37 -10.69 8.74
C CYS A 268 -14.23 -9.42 8.81
N THR A 269 -14.88 -9.06 7.70
CA THR A 269 -15.75 -7.88 7.62
C THR A 269 -17.00 -8.06 8.48
N LEU A 270 -17.60 -9.26 8.42
CA LEU A 270 -18.80 -9.61 9.17
C LEU A 270 -18.54 -9.77 10.67
N GLN A 271 -17.36 -10.28 11.07
CA GLN A 271 -17.03 -10.62 12.45
C GLN A 271 -17.17 -9.44 13.43
N ASP A 272 -16.87 -8.23 12.96
CA ASP A 272 -16.92 -7.00 13.74
C ASP A 272 -18.21 -6.19 13.51
N CYS A 273 -19.30 -6.76 12.99
CA CYS A 273 -20.59 -6.06 12.78
C CYS A 273 -21.51 -6.22 14.01
N SER A 274 -21.11 -5.67 15.16
CA SER A 274 -21.84 -5.85 16.43
C SER A 274 -22.76 -4.68 16.80
N SER A 275 -22.59 -3.53 16.17
CA SER A 275 -23.33 -2.31 16.48
C SER A 275 -24.31 -1.90 15.38
N LEU A 276 -25.35 -1.14 15.74
CA LEU A 276 -26.39 -0.69 14.82
C LEU A 276 -25.84 0.17 13.66
N GLU A 277 -24.75 0.89 13.90
CA GLU A 277 -24.06 1.70 12.88
C GLU A 277 -23.25 0.89 11.87
N GLU A 278 -23.05 -0.40 12.11
CA GLU A 278 -22.27 -1.31 11.27
C GLU A 278 -23.16 -2.29 10.49
N TYR A 279 -24.46 -2.33 10.78
CA TYR A 279 -25.42 -3.15 10.04
C TYR A 279 -25.47 -2.79 8.55
N ASN A 280 -25.23 -1.52 8.20
CA ASN A 280 -25.13 -1.09 6.80
C ASN A 280 -24.04 -1.82 6.02
N ILE A 281 -22.91 -2.16 6.66
CA ILE A 281 -21.81 -2.90 6.03
C ILE A 281 -22.25 -4.34 5.75
N ALA A 282 -22.81 -5.02 6.76
CA ALA A 282 -23.30 -6.38 6.59
C ALA A 282 -24.45 -6.46 5.57
N ALA A 283 -25.34 -5.47 5.55
CA ALA A 283 -26.43 -5.36 4.59
C ALA A 283 -25.93 -5.17 3.15
N ALA A 284 -24.93 -4.30 2.95
CA ALA A 284 -24.31 -4.09 1.63
C ALA A 284 -23.52 -5.33 1.15
N LEU A 285 -22.97 -6.12 2.06
CA LEU A 285 -22.26 -7.36 1.73
C LEU A 285 -23.22 -8.51 1.36
N LEU A 286 -24.43 -8.54 1.93
CA LEU A 286 -25.42 -9.59 1.72
C LEU A 286 -25.66 -9.96 0.23
N PRO A 287 -25.99 -9.03 -0.69
CA PRO A 287 -26.17 -9.37 -2.10
C PRO A 287 -24.87 -9.90 -2.74
N LEU A 288 -23.71 -9.44 -2.29
CA LEU A 288 -22.40 -9.87 -2.80
C LEU A 288 -22.11 -11.34 -2.44
N THR A 289 -22.52 -11.80 -1.26
CA THR A 289 -22.38 -13.22 -0.86
C THR A 289 -23.08 -14.17 -1.83
N SER A 290 -24.15 -13.72 -2.49
CA SER A 290 -24.90 -14.50 -3.48
C SER A 290 -24.38 -14.32 -4.92
N ALA A 291 -23.60 -13.27 -5.18
CA ALA A 291 -23.05 -12.96 -6.50
C ALA A 291 -21.71 -13.67 -6.76
N PHE A 292 -20.83 -13.77 -5.76
CA PHE A 292 -19.51 -14.36 -5.92
C PHE A 292 -19.54 -15.90 -5.82
N TYR A 293 -18.90 -16.58 -6.77
CA TYR A 293 -18.79 -18.03 -6.77
C TYR A 293 -17.54 -18.55 -7.49
N ARG A 294 -17.17 -19.81 -7.21
CA ARG A 294 -16.16 -20.56 -7.96
C ARG A 294 -16.77 -21.81 -8.59
N ARG A 295 -16.17 -22.30 -9.68
CA ARG A 295 -16.53 -23.60 -10.29
C ARG A 295 -15.60 -24.68 -9.73
N LEU A 296 -16.18 -25.74 -9.17
CA LEU A 296 -15.42 -26.88 -8.64
C LEU A 296 -15.30 -28.00 -9.68
N ALA A 297 -16.36 -28.21 -10.46
CA ALA A 297 -16.47 -29.19 -11.52
C ALA A 297 -17.52 -28.73 -12.55
N PRO A 298 -17.64 -29.37 -13.72
CA PRO A 298 -18.73 -29.08 -14.66
C PRO A 298 -20.10 -29.17 -13.97
N GLY A 299 -20.87 -28.08 -14.00
CA GLY A 299 -22.18 -27.98 -13.33
C GLY A 299 -22.15 -27.77 -11.82
N VAL A 300 -20.99 -27.84 -11.15
CA VAL A 300 -20.86 -27.67 -9.69
C VAL A 300 -20.23 -26.31 -9.38
N SER A 301 -21.02 -25.44 -8.75
CA SER A 301 -20.59 -24.11 -8.31
C SER A 301 -20.72 -23.98 -6.80
N GLN A 302 -19.70 -23.39 -6.17
CA GLN A 302 -19.74 -23.02 -4.76
C GLN A 302 -19.85 -21.51 -4.64
N PHE A 303 -20.91 -21.04 -4.00
CA PHE A 303 -21.17 -19.62 -3.77
C PHE A 303 -20.60 -19.16 -2.43
N ALA A 304 -20.25 -17.87 -2.35
CA ALA A 304 -19.72 -17.28 -1.13
C ALA A 304 -20.69 -17.40 0.06
N TYR A 305 -22.00 -17.31 -0.17
CA TYR A 305 -23.02 -17.48 0.87
C TYR A 305 -22.86 -18.81 1.63
N THR A 306 -22.49 -19.90 0.94
CA THR A 306 -22.30 -21.21 1.58
C THR A 306 -21.16 -21.24 2.60
N CYS A 307 -20.22 -20.30 2.51
CA CYS A 307 -19.07 -20.19 3.40
C CYS A 307 -19.27 -19.18 4.53
N VAL A 308 -20.30 -18.32 4.45
CA VAL A 308 -20.55 -17.25 5.42
C VAL A 308 -21.94 -17.33 6.08
N GLN A 309 -22.78 -18.28 5.68
CA GLN A 309 -24.16 -18.45 6.14
C GLN A 309 -24.31 -18.68 7.66
N ASP A 310 -23.26 -19.16 8.33
CA ASP A 310 -23.28 -19.44 9.77
C ASP A 310 -22.88 -18.22 10.63
N HIS A 311 -22.69 -17.05 10.02
CA HIS A 311 -22.27 -15.85 10.75
C HIS A 311 -23.38 -15.36 11.71
N PRO A 312 -23.08 -15.04 13.00
CA PRO A 312 -24.10 -14.66 13.99
C PRO A 312 -24.97 -13.45 13.63
N ILE A 313 -24.47 -12.58 12.76
CA ILE A 313 -25.21 -11.41 12.28
C ILE A 313 -26.49 -11.80 11.53
N TRP A 314 -26.51 -12.97 10.87
CA TRP A 314 -27.67 -13.46 10.12
C TRP A 314 -28.79 -14.00 11.01
N THR A 315 -28.52 -14.31 12.27
CA THR A 315 -29.56 -14.69 13.25
C THR A 315 -29.98 -13.52 14.14
N ASN A 316 -29.36 -12.35 13.98
CA ASN A 316 -29.68 -11.16 14.75
C ASN A 316 -30.95 -10.47 14.21
N GLN A 317 -32.02 -10.48 15.01
CA GLN A 317 -33.30 -9.85 14.65
C GLN A 317 -33.17 -8.35 14.42
N GLN A 318 -32.39 -7.65 15.23
CA GLN A 318 -32.24 -6.18 15.15
C GLN A 318 -31.54 -5.77 13.84
N PHE A 319 -30.62 -6.60 13.36
CA PHE A 319 -30.00 -6.44 12.04
C PHE A 319 -31.06 -6.52 10.93
N TRP A 320 -31.91 -7.55 10.94
CA TRP A 320 -32.94 -7.73 9.92
C TRP A 320 -33.99 -6.61 9.94
N GLU A 321 -34.44 -6.20 11.13
CA GLU A 321 -35.36 -5.07 11.27
C GLU A 321 -34.75 -3.80 10.69
N THR A 322 -33.53 -3.44 11.13
CA THR A 322 -32.84 -2.23 10.65
C THR A 322 -32.61 -2.26 9.15
N THR A 323 -32.14 -3.40 8.62
CA THR A 323 -31.86 -3.57 7.18
C THR A 323 -33.15 -3.49 6.35
N PHE A 324 -34.22 -4.14 6.81
CA PHE A 324 -35.52 -4.09 6.15
C PHE A 324 -36.09 -2.68 6.14
N TYR A 325 -36.13 -2.00 7.29
CA TYR A 325 -36.64 -0.63 7.37
C TYR A 325 -35.80 0.33 6.51
N SER A 326 -34.47 0.18 6.51
CA SER A 326 -33.58 0.98 5.68
C SER A 326 -33.88 0.77 4.19
N ALA A 327 -33.99 -0.48 3.73
CA ALA A 327 -34.29 -0.79 2.34
C ALA A 327 -35.68 -0.29 1.90
N VAL A 328 -36.70 -0.46 2.74
CA VAL A 328 -38.05 0.08 2.49
C VAL A 328 -38.01 1.61 2.45
N GLN A 329 -37.32 2.25 3.40
CA GLN A 329 -37.19 3.70 3.43
C GLN A 329 -36.48 4.23 2.19
N GLU A 330 -35.43 3.56 1.71
CA GLU A 330 -34.72 3.92 0.49
C GLU A 330 -35.60 3.77 -0.75
N GLN A 331 -36.37 2.68 -0.85
CA GLN A 331 -37.30 2.48 -1.95
C GLN A 331 -38.44 3.52 -1.93
N VAL A 332 -39.00 3.81 -0.75
CA VAL A 332 -39.98 4.88 -0.55
C VAL A 332 -39.38 6.23 -0.95
N ARG A 333 -38.17 6.55 -0.47
CA ARG A 333 -37.46 7.79 -0.81
C ARG A 333 -37.23 7.90 -2.31
N SER A 334 -36.83 6.81 -2.98
CA SER A 334 -36.66 6.74 -4.43
C SER A 334 -37.96 7.02 -5.17
N LEU A 335 -39.10 6.49 -4.72
CA LEU A 335 -40.42 6.77 -5.31
C LEU A 335 -40.83 8.24 -5.17
N TYR A 336 -40.52 8.88 -4.03
CA TYR A 336 -40.87 10.29 -3.79
C TYR A 336 -39.88 11.30 -4.38
N LEU A 337 -38.60 10.93 -4.53
CA LEU A 337 -37.59 11.77 -5.17
C LEU A 337 -37.62 11.65 -6.70
N SER A 338 -37.88 10.45 -7.25
CA SER A 338 -38.12 10.31 -8.70
C SER A 338 -39.35 11.11 -9.16
N ALA A 339 -40.37 11.24 -8.31
CA ALA A 339 -41.52 12.13 -8.56
C ALA A 339 -41.18 13.64 -8.57
N LYS A 340 -39.99 14.06 -8.10
CA LYS A 340 -39.50 15.45 -8.18
C LYS A 340 -38.48 15.67 -9.31
N GLU A 341 -37.90 14.62 -9.87
CA GLU A 341 -36.86 14.71 -10.92
C GLU A 341 -37.41 14.58 -12.35
N ASP A 342 -38.73 14.36 -12.54
CA ASP A 342 -39.37 14.45 -13.86
C ASP A 342 -39.36 15.88 -14.46
N ASN A 343 -38.79 16.87 -13.76
CA ASN A 343 -38.47 18.20 -14.29
C ASN A 343 -36.97 18.54 -14.11
N HIS A 344 -36.07 17.77 -14.73
CA HIS A 344 -34.93 18.26 -15.55
C HIS A 344 -33.95 17.11 -15.89
N THR A 345 -33.64 16.97 -17.19
CA THR A 345 -32.56 16.20 -17.86
C THR A 345 -31.26 16.03 -17.05
N PRO A 346 -30.42 14.96 -17.20
CA PRO A 346 -29.78 14.61 -18.51
C PRO A 346 -29.26 13.15 -18.71
N HIS A 347 -28.92 12.79 -19.95
CA HIS A 347 -28.00 11.67 -20.24
C HIS A 347 -26.89 12.10 -21.19
N GLN A 348 -25.79 12.63 -20.63
CA GLN A 348 -24.48 12.61 -21.27
C GLN A 348 -23.71 11.41 -20.71
N LYS A 349 -23.41 10.45 -21.60
CA LYS A 349 -22.47 9.37 -21.33
C LYS A 349 -21.10 9.98 -21.03
N GLN A 350 -20.68 9.87 -19.78
CA GLN A 350 -19.36 10.31 -19.33
C GLN A 350 -18.31 9.40 -19.95
N LYS A 351 -17.63 9.93 -20.96
CA LYS A 351 -16.42 9.32 -21.54
C LYS A 351 -15.39 9.32 -20.42
N VAL A 352 -14.82 8.17 -20.08
CA VAL A 352 -13.68 8.06 -19.15
C VAL A 352 -12.57 8.97 -19.72
N ARG A 353 -12.41 10.13 -19.12
CA ARG A 353 -11.34 11.08 -19.45
C ARG A 353 -10.13 10.58 -18.68
N GLU A 354 -9.01 10.37 -19.35
CA GLU A 354 -7.75 10.07 -18.66
C GLU A 354 -7.50 11.17 -17.63
N GLU A 355 -7.67 10.85 -16.36
CA GLU A 355 -7.40 11.76 -15.25
C GLU A 355 -5.89 11.83 -15.07
N ARG A 356 -5.36 13.05 -15.06
CA ARG A 356 -3.93 13.36 -15.13
C ARG A 356 -3.50 14.03 -13.85
N TYR A 357 -2.39 13.62 -13.25
CA TYR A 357 -2.05 13.97 -11.86
C TYR A 357 -0.56 14.31 -11.68
N LEU A 358 -0.30 15.20 -10.72
CA LEU A 358 1.00 15.60 -10.20
C LEU A 358 1.13 15.11 -8.75
N CYS A 359 2.34 14.76 -8.33
CA CYS A 359 2.66 14.57 -6.92
C CYS A 359 3.52 15.76 -6.45
N VAL A 360 3.06 16.44 -5.40
CA VAL A 360 3.72 17.59 -4.79
C VAL A 360 4.25 17.16 -3.43
N VAL A 361 5.55 17.35 -3.22
CA VAL A 361 6.25 16.95 -2.00
C VAL A 361 6.88 18.19 -1.36
N GLY A 362 6.28 18.66 -0.27
CA GLY A 362 6.88 19.68 0.60
C GLY A 362 7.89 19.04 1.54
N ILE A 363 9.03 19.68 1.73
CA ILE A 363 10.10 19.24 2.64
C ILE A 363 10.52 20.40 3.54
N ASP A 364 11.02 20.09 4.73
CA ASP A 364 11.56 21.05 5.72
C ASP A 364 13.08 21.18 5.68
#